data_AF-A0A1Y1YZF6-F1
#
_entry.id   AF-A0A1Y1YZF6-F1
#
_cell.length_a   1.000
_cell.length_b   1.000
_cell.length_c   1.000
_cell.angle_alpha   90.00
_cell.angle_beta   90.00
_cell.angle_gamma   90.00
#
_symmetry.space_group_name_H-M   'P 1'
#
loop_
_entity.id
_entity.type
_entity.pdbx_description
1 polymer ?
#
loop_
_entity_poly.entity_id
_entity_poly.type
_entity_poly.pdbx_seq_one_letter_code
_entity_poly.pdbx_strand_id
1 'polypeptide(L)'
;MPNNKRKTLKTVKGKDKAHPYSRKALQINRIHLRQDKLDKRKSDWLNQANPTVERYLWFRWVLDEEQETATREQLAEFIEMYINRNDEELEQLKAMHRPGQPRPKAAREDLIMILKKKETEEFNNGFVIPDLTIAKNVKTLRQWDSDINSIKLIRTIKIKSPQSRESTNSNDMTE
;
A
#
# COMPACT_ATOMS: atom_id res chain seq x y z
N MET A 1 -33.57 -5.49 -26.32
CA MET A 1 -32.54 -4.69 -25.62
C MET A 1 -31.48 -4.23 -26.62
N PRO A 2 -31.10 -2.95 -26.68
CA PRO A 2 -30.14 -2.51 -27.68
C PRO A 2 -28.76 -3.13 -27.39
N ASN A 3 -28.13 -3.58 -28.47
CA ASN A 3 -26.92 -4.38 -28.51
C ASN A 3 -25.73 -3.67 -27.84
N ASN A 4 -25.40 -4.04 -26.59
CA ASN A 4 -24.32 -3.46 -25.79
C ASN A 4 -22.92 -3.96 -26.23
N LYS A 5 -22.65 -3.94 -27.54
CA LYS A 5 -21.34 -4.33 -28.08
C LYS A 5 -20.34 -3.21 -27.84
N ARG A 6 -19.32 -3.50 -27.04
CA ARG A 6 -18.19 -2.60 -26.74
C ARG A 6 -17.40 -2.35 -28.04
N LYS A 7 -17.48 -1.13 -28.58
CA LYS A 7 -16.72 -0.75 -29.77
C LYS A 7 -15.25 -0.57 -29.39
N THR A 8 -14.37 -1.31 -30.06
CA THR A 8 -12.91 -1.21 -29.90
C THR A 8 -12.31 -0.53 -31.12
N LEU A 9 -11.05 -0.08 -31.03
CA LEU A 9 -10.38 0.60 -32.14
C LEU A 9 -10.36 -0.26 -33.43
N LYS A 10 -10.25 -1.59 -33.26
CA LYS A 10 -10.27 -2.58 -34.35
C LYS A 10 -11.59 -2.59 -35.13
N THR A 11 -12.69 -2.15 -34.51
CA THR A 11 -14.02 -2.12 -35.15
C THR A 11 -14.26 -0.87 -36.00
N VAL A 12 -13.39 0.14 -35.94
CA VAL A 12 -13.53 1.38 -36.69
C VAL A 12 -12.76 1.28 -38.02
N LYS A 13 -13.49 1.05 -39.12
CA LYS A 13 -12.89 1.00 -40.48
C LYS A 13 -12.49 2.39 -40.97
N GLY A 14 -11.33 2.49 -41.63
CA GLY A 14 -10.84 3.73 -42.25
C GLY A 14 -10.64 4.86 -41.24
N LYS A 15 -10.02 4.54 -40.10
CA LYS A 15 -9.71 5.45 -39.00
C LYS A 15 -8.67 6.51 -39.41
N ASP A 16 -7.70 6.14 -40.25
CA ASP A 16 -6.57 6.99 -40.63
C ASP A 16 -6.95 8.09 -41.64
N LYS A 17 -8.12 7.97 -42.27
CA LYS A 17 -8.68 8.95 -43.21
C LYS A 17 -9.80 9.80 -42.59
N ALA A 18 -9.99 9.75 -41.27
CA ALA A 18 -11.07 10.46 -40.59
C ALA A 18 -10.73 11.94 -40.41
N HIS A 19 -11.58 12.84 -40.87
CA HIS A 19 -11.45 14.27 -40.56
C HIS A 19 -11.63 14.53 -39.05
N PRO A 20 -10.90 15.46 -38.41
CA PRO A 20 -10.92 15.67 -36.96
C PRO A 20 -12.31 15.89 -36.35
N TYR A 21 -13.20 16.59 -37.07
CA TYR A 21 -14.57 16.88 -36.62
C TYR A 21 -15.62 15.88 -37.13
N SER A 22 -15.20 14.79 -37.78
CA SER A 22 -16.14 13.79 -38.30
C SER A 22 -16.77 12.94 -37.19
N ARG A 23 -17.96 12.37 -37.44
CA ARG A 23 -18.58 11.38 -36.55
C ARG A 23 -17.64 10.21 -36.22
N LYS A 24 -16.78 9.84 -37.19
CA LYS A 24 -15.79 8.78 -37.03
C LYS A 24 -14.68 9.20 -36.05
N ALA A 25 -14.16 10.42 -36.16
CA ALA A 25 -13.18 10.95 -35.21
C ALA A 25 -13.75 11.04 -33.79
N LEU A 26 -15.00 11.48 -33.63
CA LEU A 26 -15.70 11.45 -32.33
C LEU A 26 -15.83 10.02 -31.77
N GLN A 27 -16.08 9.04 -32.63
CA GLN A 27 -16.14 7.63 -32.23
C GLN A 27 -14.77 7.11 -31.77
N ILE A 28 -13.68 7.46 -32.46
CA ILE A 28 -12.30 7.11 -32.07
C ILE A 28 -11.96 7.75 -30.72
N ASN A 29 -12.24 9.04 -30.55
CA ASN A 29 -12.00 9.76 -29.31
C ASN A 29 -12.73 9.12 -28.12
N ARG A 30 -14.01 8.75 -28.28
CA ARG A 30 -14.76 8.00 -27.24
C ARG A 30 -14.10 6.67 -26.85
N ILE A 31 -13.47 5.98 -27.80
CA ILE A 31 -12.74 4.73 -27.52
C ILE A 31 -11.46 5.02 -26.73
N HIS A 32 -10.69 6.04 -27.12
CA HIS A 32 -9.49 6.47 -26.37
C HIS A 32 -9.84 6.92 -24.95
N LEU A 33 -10.80 7.84 -24.77
CA LEU A 33 -11.24 8.29 -23.45
C LEU A 33 -11.71 7.14 -22.55
N ARG A 34 -12.32 6.10 -23.14
CA ARG A 34 -12.70 4.91 -22.39
C ARG A 34 -11.47 4.10 -21.98
N GLN A 35 -10.50 3.93 -22.88
CA GLN A 35 -9.25 3.24 -22.61
C GLN A 35 -8.48 3.96 -21.49
N ASP A 36 -8.33 5.28 -21.59
CA ASP A 36 -7.68 6.12 -20.57
C ASP A 36 -8.33 5.96 -19.20
N LYS A 37 -9.68 5.89 -19.14
CA LYS A 37 -10.40 5.61 -17.89
C LYS A 37 -10.13 4.22 -17.32
N LEU A 38 -9.99 3.21 -18.17
CA LEU A 38 -9.67 1.85 -17.74
C LEU A 38 -8.22 1.75 -17.24
N ASP A 39 -7.29 2.38 -17.95
CA ASP A 39 -5.88 2.40 -17.58
C ASP A 39 -5.66 3.20 -16.30
N LYS A 40 -6.34 4.34 -16.15
CA LYS A 40 -6.37 5.09 -14.89
C LYS A 40 -6.89 4.24 -13.73
N ARG A 41 -8.01 3.53 -13.92
CA ARG A 41 -8.54 2.63 -12.88
C ARG A 41 -7.56 1.53 -12.51
N LYS A 42 -6.86 0.95 -13.49
CA LYS A 42 -5.84 -0.07 -13.25
C LYS A 42 -4.67 0.49 -12.46
N SER A 43 -4.21 1.69 -12.82
CA SER A 43 -3.15 2.42 -12.10
C SER A 43 -3.57 2.75 -10.66
N ASP A 44 -4.77 3.30 -10.47
CA ASP A 44 -5.31 3.63 -9.15
C ASP A 44 -5.42 2.38 -8.25
N TRP A 45 -5.86 1.25 -8.81
CA TRP A 45 -5.90 -0.02 -8.09
C TRP A 45 -4.50 -0.51 -7.71
N LEU A 46 -3.53 -0.43 -8.63
CA LEU A 46 -2.15 -0.81 -8.36
C LEU A 46 -1.53 0.07 -7.25
N ASN A 47 -1.74 1.38 -7.32
CA ASN A 47 -1.28 2.33 -6.30
C ASN A 47 -1.89 2.05 -4.92
N GLN A 48 -3.11 1.51 -4.85
CA GLN A 48 -3.73 1.09 -3.60
C GLN A 48 -3.18 -0.25 -3.08
N ALA A 49 -2.81 -1.18 -3.98
CA ALA A 49 -2.29 -2.49 -3.62
C ALA A 49 -0.79 -2.48 -3.27
N ASN A 50 0.00 -1.63 -3.91
CA ASN A 50 1.45 -1.56 -3.74
C ASN A 50 1.90 -1.39 -2.27
N PRO A 51 1.31 -0.50 -1.46
CA PRO A 51 1.70 -0.37 -0.06
C PRO A 51 1.49 -1.65 0.75
N THR A 52 0.48 -2.45 0.41
CA THR A 52 0.25 -3.75 1.06
C THR A 52 1.31 -4.77 0.64
N VAL A 53 1.68 -4.80 -0.65
CA VAL A 53 2.73 -5.67 -1.18
C VAL A 53 4.08 -5.33 -0.54
N GLU A 54 4.46 -4.06 -0.53
CA GLU A 54 5.70 -3.57 0.07
C GLU A 54 5.77 -3.90 1.56
N ARG A 55 4.66 -3.72 2.30
CA ARG A 55 4.54 -4.13 3.70
C ARG A 55 4.83 -5.63 3.84
N TYR A 56 4.21 -6.49 3.04
CA TYR A 56 4.38 -7.95 3.14
C TYR A 56 5.80 -8.36 2.79
N LEU A 57 6.40 -7.72 1.80
CA LEU A 57 7.81 -7.93 1.47
C LEU A 57 8.72 -7.56 2.62
N TRP A 58 8.46 -6.46 3.32
CA TRP A 58 9.23 -6.11 4.50
C TRP A 58 9.10 -7.17 5.61
N PHE A 59 7.87 -7.60 5.93
CA PHE A 59 7.62 -8.63 6.95
C PHE A 59 8.08 -10.04 6.53
N ARG A 60 8.32 -10.29 5.24
CA ARG A 60 8.93 -11.53 4.77
C ARG A 60 10.38 -11.67 5.24
N TRP A 61 11.10 -10.54 5.32
CA TRP A 61 12.53 -10.50 5.63
C TRP A 61 12.83 -10.14 7.08
N VAL A 62 11.82 -9.81 7.89
CA VAL A 62 12.01 -9.44 9.31
C VAL A 62 12.38 -10.63 10.20
N LEU A 63 12.00 -11.84 9.79
CA LEU A 63 12.33 -13.07 10.50
C LEU A 63 13.58 -13.72 9.94
N ASP A 64 14.51 -14.10 10.82
CA ASP A 64 15.65 -14.92 10.47
C ASP A 64 15.24 -16.21 9.80
N GLU A 65 16.06 -16.71 8.87
CA GLU A 65 15.74 -17.91 8.07
C GLU A 65 15.45 -19.14 8.93
N GLU A 66 16.06 -19.24 10.11
CA GLU A 66 15.86 -20.35 11.05
C GLU A 66 14.57 -20.21 11.87
N GLN A 67 14.04 -19.00 12.04
CA GLN A 67 12.86 -18.76 12.87
C GLN A 67 11.57 -19.08 12.10
N GLU A 68 10.83 -20.08 12.57
CA GLU A 68 9.58 -20.52 11.92
C GLU A 68 8.34 -19.72 12.36
N THR A 69 8.36 -19.07 13.53
CA THR A 69 7.22 -18.33 14.08
C THR A 69 7.65 -17.14 14.94
N ALA A 70 6.81 -16.11 15.01
CA ALA A 70 6.96 -14.98 15.91
C ALA A 70 5.91 -15.00 17.03
N THR A 71 6.26 -14.50 18.21
CA THR A 71 5.29 -14.19 19.26
C THR A 71 4.55 -12.88 18.95
N ARG A 72 3.43 -12.65 19.65
CA ARG A 72 2.64 -11.42 19.46
C ARG A 72 3.38 -10.17 19.93
N GLU A 73 4.31 -10.31 20.87
CA GLU A 73 5.18 -9.24 21.36
C GLU A 73 6.23 -8.88 20.31
N GLN A 74 6.93 -9.89 19.76
CA GLN A 74 7.86 -9.71 18.64
C GLN A 74 7.19 -9.04 17.44
N LEU A 75 5.93 -9.40 17.14
CA LEU A 75 5.17 -8.74 16.08
C LEU A 75 4.96 -7.23 16.33
N ALA A 76 4.77 -6.83 17.59
CA ALA A 76 4.64 -5.41 17.93
C ALA A 76 5.98 -4.68 17.72
N GLU A 77 7.09 -5.29 18.14
CA GLU A 77 8.45 -4.78 17.90
C GLU A 77 8.76 -4.65 16.41
N PHE A 78 8.41 -5.65 15.61
CA PHE A 78 8.58 -5.60 14.15
C PHE A 78 7.75 -4.49 13.51
N ILE A 79 6.54 -4.20 14.02
CA ILE A 79 5.75 -3.08 13.53
C ILE A 79 6.43 -1.74 13.88
N GLU A 80 6.99 -1.61 15.08
CA GLU A 80 7.74 -0.41 15.47
C GLU A 80 8.98 -0.21 14.59
N MET A 81 9.74 -1.28 14.32
CA MET A 81 10.86 -1.27 13.37
C MET A 81 10.40 -0.87 11.96
N TYR A 82 9.26 -1.39 11.50
CA TYR A 82 8.68 -1.01 10.21
C TYR A 82 8.38 0.50 10.17
N ILE A 83 7.69 1.04 11.17
CA ILE A 83 7.33 2.47 11.25
C ILE A 83 8.57 3.36 11.27
N ASN A 84 9.63 2.94 11.96
CA ASN A 84 10.86 3.71 12.15
C ASN A 84 11.91 3.47 11.05
N ARG A 85 11.60 2.69 10.00
CA ARG A 85 12.55 2.30 8.94
C ARG A 85 13.21 3.48 8.20
N ASN A 86 12.58 4.65 8.19
CA ASN A 86 13.06 5.87 7.52
C ASN A 86 13.60 6.93 8.50
N ASP A 87 13.77 6.60 9.78
CA ASP A 87 14.20 7.57 10.79
C ASP A 87 15.60 8.10 10.52
N GLU A 88 16.52 7.24 10.09
CA GLU A 88 17.86 7.65 9.69
C GLU A 88 17.82 8.65 8.51
N GLU A 89 17.02 8.37 7.48
CA GLU A 89 16.83 9.27 6.33
C GLU A 89 16.21 10.60 6.79
N LEU A 90 15.25 10.56 7.71
CA LEU A 90 14.61 11.75 8.25
C LEU A 90 15.60 12.61 9.06
N GLU A 91 16.47 12.00 9.85
CA GLU A 91 17.51 12.69 10.61
C GLU A 91 18.55 13.33 9.69
N GLN A 92 18.98 12.63 8.64
CA GLN A 92 19.90 13.18 7.63
C GLN A 92 19.29 14.40 6.93
N LEU A 93 18.01 14.33 6.53
CA LEU A 93 17.30 15.45 5.90
C LEU A 93 17.20 16.65 6.86
N LYS A 94 16.88 16.41 8.13
CA LYS A 94 16.83 17.46 9.15
C LYS A 94 18.19 18.08 9.42
N ALA A 95 19.26 17.29 9.41
CA ALA A 95 20.63 17.77 9.61
C ALA A 95 21.12 18.69 8.47
N MET A 96 20.59 18.53 7.26
CA MET A 96 20.87 19.44 6.14
C MET A 96 20.24 20.83 6.32
N HIS A 97 19.33 21.01 7.29
CA HIS A 97 18.72 22.32 7.54
C HIS A 97 19.70 23.27 8.21
N ARG A 98 19.75 24.51 7.73
CA ARG A 98 20.55 25.56 8.34
C ARG A 98 19.85 26.10 9.59
N PRO A 99 20.54 26.15 10.75
CA PRO A 99 19.95 26.72 11.95
C PRO A 99 19.61 28.20 11.73
N GLY A 100 18.44 28.63 12.20
CA GLY A 100 17.98 30.02 12.08
C GLY A 100 17.38 30.42 10.74
N GLN A 101 17.28 29.52 9.75
CA GLN A 101 16.57 29.77 8.50
C GLN A 101 15.20 29.06 8.47
N PRO A 102 14.21 29.61 7.73
CA PRO A 102 12.96 28.91 7.50
C PRO A 102 13.19 27.53 6.87
N ARG A 103 12.41 26.53 7.30
CA ARG A 103 12.48 25.17 6.76
C ARG A 103 12.31 25.19 5.23
N PRO A 104 13.24 24.61 4.46
CA PRO A 104 13.13 24.56 3.01
C PRO A 104 11.95 23.67 2.59
N LYS A 105 11.45 23.85 1.35
CA LYS A 105 10.45 22.96 0.78
C LYS A 105 11.06 21.58 0.55
N ALA A 106 10.80 20.64 1.47
CA ALA A 106 11.38 19.31 1.48
C ALA A 106 10.30 18.24 1.29
N ALA A 107 9.88 18.03 0.03
CA ALA A 107 8.79 17.10 -0.31
C ALA A 107 9.04 15.67 0.20
N ARG A 108 10.30 15.23 0.23
CA ARG A 108 10.68 13.90 0.73
C ARG A 108 10.52 13.80 2.25
N GLU A 109 11.00 14.81 2.99
CA GLU A 109 10.85 14.89 4.45
C GLU A 109 9.37 14.92 4.84
N ASP A 110 8.57 15.74 4.16
CA ASP A 110 7.12 15.82 4.38
C ASP A 110 6.43 14.48 4.12
N LEU A 111 6.80 13.78 3.04
CA LEU A 111 6.26 12.46 2.73
C LEU A 111 6.58 11.44 3.83
N ILE A 112 7.82 11.37 4.29
CA ILE A 112 8.24 10.45 5.36
C ILE A 112 7.50 10.77 6.66
N MET A 113 7.37 12.05 7.03
CA MET A 113 6.62 12.46 8.22
C MET A 113 5.13 12.08 8.13
N ILE A 114 4.49 12.31 6.98
CA ILE A 114 3.08 11.93 6.75
C ILE A 114 2.91 10.41 6.82
N LEU A 115 3.82 9.64 6.20
CA LEU A 115 3.79 8.19 6.23
C LEU A 115 3.96 7.66 7.65
N LYS A 116 4.98 8.13 8.38
CA LYS A 116 5.22 7.73 9.78
C LYS A 116 4.00 8.00 10.64
N LYS A 117 3.43 9.21 10.56
CA LYS A 117 2.22 9.58 11.31
C LYS A 117 1.06 8.64 10.99
N LYS A 118 0.79 8.38 9.71
CA LYS A 118 -0.29 7.49 9.27
C LYS A 118 -0.10 6.06 9.79
N GLU A 119 1.11 5.53 9.72
CA GLU A 119 1.41 4.17 10.18
C GLU A 119 1.35 4.06 11.72
N THR A 120 1.80 5.07 12.46
CA THR A 120 1.64 5.14 13.93
C THR A 120 0.16 5.20 14.33
N GLU A 121 -0.65 6.01 13.65
CA GLU A 121 -2.11 6.04 13.87
C GLU A 121 -2.76 4.69 13.55
N GLU A 122 -2.31 4.02 12.48
CA GLU A 122 -2.77 2.66 12.13
C GLU A 122 -2.38 1.66 13.23
N PHE A 123 -1.18 1.75 13.80
CA PHE A 123 -0.72 0.85 14.86
C PHE A 123 -1.51 1.00 16.17
N ASN A 124 -1.91 2.22 16.51
CA ASN A 124 -2.77 2.49 17.66
C ASN A 124 -4.19 1.89 17.47
N ASN A 125 -4.73 1.98 16.26
CA ASN A 125 -6.06 1.44 15.93
C ASN A 125 -6.04 -0.06 15.61
N GLY A 126 -4.86 -0.58 15.29
CA GLY A 126 -4.51 -1.94 14.97
C GLY A 126 -4.02 -2.09 13.53
N PHE A 127 -2.73 -2.41 13.42
CA PHE A 127 -1.97 -2.58 12.21
C PHE A 127 -2.23 -3.96 11.60
N VAL A 128 -2.52 -4.01 10.29
CA VAL A 128 -2.78 -5.26 9.58
C VAL A 128 -1.51 -5.77 8.93
N ILE A 129 -1.06 -6.97 9.31
CA ILE A 129 0.17 -7.61 8.83
C ILE A 129 -0.06 -9.09 8.51
N PRO A 130 0.84 -9.73 7.74
CA PRO A 130 0.88 -11.19 7.63
C PRO A 130 0.98 -11.85 9.01
N ASP A 131 0.24 -12.93 9.21
CA ASP A 131 0.28 -13.70 10.45
C ASP A 131 1.58 -14.51 10.55
N LEU A 132 2.56 -13.97 11.27
CA LEU A 132 3.84 -14.65 11.50
C LEU A 132 3.80 -15.61 12.71
N THR A 133 2.66 -15.73 13.41
CA THR A 133 2.51 -16.67 14.53
C THR A 133 2.32 -18.11 14.06
N ILE A 134 1.97 -18.31 12.79
CA ILE A 134 1.67 -19.62 12.19
C ILE A 134 2.79 -20.00 11.23
N ALA A 135 3.53 -21.07 11.54
CA ALA A 135 4.66 -21.54 10.74
C ALA A 135 4.30 -21.81 9.27
N LYS A 136 3.13 -22.39 9.02
CA LYS A 136 2.63 -22.62 7.65
C LYS A 136 2.48 -21.32 6.87
N ASN A 137 1.98 -20.26 7.50
CA ASN A 137 1.77 -18.97 6.86
C ASN A 137 3.10 -18.26 6.58
N VAL A 138 4.07 -18.38 7.50
CA VAL A 138 5.45 -17.90 7.28
C VAL A 138 6.10 -18.58 6.07
N LYS A 139 5.94 -19.90 5.93
CA LYS A 139 6.44 -20.65 4.76
C LYS A 139 5.79 -20.15 3.46
N THR A 140 4.47 -19.93 3.46
CA THR A 140 3.76 -19.34 2.32
C THR A 140 4.27 -17.93 1.99
N LEU A 141 4.46 -17.08 2.99
CA LEU A 141 4.97 -15.71 2.82
C LEU A 141 6.39 -15.70 2.24
N ARG A 142 7.25 -16.64 2.67
CA ARG A 142 8.63 -16.79 2.14
C ARG A 142 8.69 -17.29 0.71
N GLN A 143 7.73 -18.12 0.30
CA GLN A 143 7.65 -18.64 -1.08
C GLN A 143 6.90 -17.68 -2.01
N TRP A 144 6.20 -16.69 -1.47
CA TRP A 144 5.43 -15.74 -2.24
C TRP A 144 6.32 -14.88 -3.16
N ASP A 145 5.88 -14.72 -4.39
CA ASP A 145 6.59 -14.06 -5.49
C ASP A 145 6.21 -12.60 -5.67
N SER A 146 5.50 -12.01 -4.70
CA SER A 146 4.98 -10.63 -4.74
C SER A 146 3.80 -10.41 -5.68
N ASP A 147 3.15 -11.48 -6.19
CA ASP A 147 1.94 -11.34 -7.00
C ASP A 147 0.76 -10.82 -6.17
N ILE A 148 0.15 -9.74 -6.65
CA ILE A 148 -0.99 -9.06 -6.02
C ILE A 148 -2.22 -9.97 -5.97
N ASN A 149 -2.37 -10.91 -6.91
CA ASN A 149 -3.55 -11.78 -6.91
C ASN A 149 -3.44 -12.85 -5.82
N SER A 150 -2.24 -13.37 -5.58
CA SER A 150 -1.96 -14.39 -4.58
C SER A 150 -1.82 -13.83 -3.15
N ILE A 151 -1.69 -12.51 -2.97
CA ILE A 151 -1.57 -11.87 -1.65
C ILE A 151 -2.70 -12.24 -0.68
N LYS A 152 -3.91 -12.51 -1.21
CA LYS A 152 -5.10 -12.88 -0.43
C LYS A 152 -5.01 -14.28 0.19
N LEU A 153 -4.08 -15.12 -0.29
CA LEU A 153 -3.85 -16.46 0.25
C LEU A 153 -3.06 -16.41 1.56
N ILE A 154 -2.32 -15.33 1.80
CA ILE A 154 -1.56 -15.12 3.02
C ILE A 154 -2.53 -14.63 4.09
N ARG A 155 -2.58 -15.36 5.21
CA ARG A 155 -3.42 -14.98 6.35
C ARG A 155 -2.87 -13.72 7.00
N THR A 156 -3.77 -12.83 7.39
CA THR A 156 -3.45 -11.59 8.11
C THR A 156 -3.99 -11.59 9.52
N ILE A 157 -3.36 -10.78 10.36
CA ILE A 157 -3.80 -10.49 11.73
C ILE A 157 -3.69 -8.99 12.00
N LYS A 158 -4.47 -8.53 12.99
CA LYS A 158 -4.48 -7.15 13.46
C LYS A 158 -3.77 -7.05 14.81
N ILE A 159 -2.69 -6.28 14.87
CA ILE A 159 -1.89 -6.06 16.09
C ILE A 159 -2.00 -4.60 16.49
N LYS A 160 -2.31 -4.35 17.76
CA LYS A 160 -2.38 -3.02 18.35
C LYS A 160 -1.14 -2.73 19.18
N SER A 161 -0.76 -1.46 19.28
CA SER A 161 0.28 -0.99 20.20
C SER A 161 0.03 -1.49 21.63
N PRO A 162 1.05 -1.97 22.36
CA PRO A 162 0.93 -2.38 23.76
C PRO A 162 0.23 -1.33 24.64
N GLN A 163 0.59 -0.05 24.46
CA GLN A 163 0.05 1.07 25.23
C GLN A 163 -1.46 1.27 25.02
N SER A 164 -1.97 0.94 23.83
CA SER A 164 -3.40 1.07 23.51
C SER A 164 -4.26 -0.08 24.07
N ARG A 165 -3.64 -1.17 24.56
CA ARG A 165 -4.35 -2.33 25.14
C ARG A 165 -4.73 -2.08 26.60
N GLU A 166 -3.93 -1.29 27.30
CA GLU A 166 -4.13 -0.97 28.71
C GLU A 166 -5.36 -0.07 28.92
N SER A 167 -5.62 0.88 28.03
CA SER A 167 -6.77 1.80 28.12
C SER A 167 -8.13 1.12 27.90
N THR A 168 -8.18 -0.02 27.21
CA THR A 168 -9.42 -0.79 27.05
C THR A 168 -9.75 -1.67 28.26
N ASN A 169 -8.76 -2.10 29.03
CA ASN A 169 -8.99 -2.96 30.20
C ASN A 169 -9.40 -2.16 31.45
N SER A 170 -9.08 -0.86 31.53
CA SER A 170 -9.42 -0.01 32.67
C SER A 170 -10.90 0.40 32.72
N ASN A 171 -11.62 0.31 31.61
CA ASN A 171 -13.02 0.74 31.50
C ASN A 171 -14.04 -0.37 31.84
N ASP A 172 -13.59 -1.62 32.04
CA ASP A 172 -14.44 -2.80 32.30
C ASP A 172 -14.44 -3.20 33.79
N MET A 173 -13.80 -2.42 34.67
CA MET A 173 -13.68 -2.70 36.12
C MET A 173 -14.51 -1.72 36.98
N THR A 174 -15.39 -0.94 36.35
CA THR A 174 -16.29 0.00 37.03
C THR A 174 -17.72 -0.17 36.54
N GLU A 175 -18.30 -1.35 36.70
CA GLU A 175 -19.74 -1.60 36.83
C GLU A 175 -19.99 -2.70 37.86
#